data_AF-A0A7S2VC86-F1
#
_entry.id   AF-A0A7S2VC86-F1
#
_cell.length_a   1.000
_cell.length_b   1.000
_cell.length_c   1.000
_cell.angle_alpha   90.00
_cell.angle_beta   90.00
_cell.angle_gamma   90.00
#
_symmetry.space_group_name_H-M   'P 1'
#
loop_
_entity.id
_entity.type
_entity.pdbx_description
1 polymer ?
#
loop_
_entity_poly.entity_id
_entity_poly.type
_entity_poly.pdbx_seq_one_letter_code
_entity_poly.pdbx_strand_id
1 'polypeptide(L)'
;VSWMEPDYEFLEILMREWAKETVHELDFRKEAKNLKEARIALQQLFQTPKTLVYTNNSEEKVPFQVEVPKPLDNLCNDQVLVMSFCEGVRIDQLDQLNEWNLSRAAIVDGVAQAFAHFMYTTTIFNGDPHAGNLLVRKGTAVSSEEGFTIVVLDWGLAKRLDETKRLAFCELAYAAATFDYGLLLDSYVHIGLQMKRENAAMSMQ
;
A
#
# COMPACT_ATOMS: atom_id res chain seq x y z
N VAL A 1 24.83 26.42 -3.32
CA VAL A 1 24.82 25.83 -1.95
C VAL A 1 25.22 24.35 -1.96
N SER A 2 24.91 23.53 -2.98
CA SER A 2 25.38 22.12 -3.03
C SER A 2 26.87 21.90 -3.33
N TRP A 3 27.64 22.93 -3.70
CA TRP A 3 29.09 22.79 -3.90
C TRP A 3 29.89 22.66 -2.60
N MET A 4 29.25 22.92 -1.44
CA MET A 4 29.95 23.06 -0.16
C MET A 4 29.85 21.81 0.72
N GLU A 5 28.87 20.92 0.49
CA GLU A 5 28.68 19.68 1.25
C GLU A 5 28.11 18.54 0.39
N PRO A 6 28.89 17.46 0.11
CA PRO A 6 28.46 16.30 -0.68
C PRO A 6 27.25 15.55 -0.12
N ASP A 7 26.95 15.72 1.17
CA ASP A 7 25.78 15.11 1.83
C ASP A 7 24.43 15.73 1.38
N TYR A 8 24.47 16.85 0.63
CA TYR A 8 23.27 17.50 0.07
C TYR A 8 22.83 16.96 -1.30
N GLU A 9 23.55 16.04 -1.94
CA GLU A 9 23.06 15.35 -3.15
C GLU A 9 21.74 14.62 -2.88
N PHE A 10 21.58 14.07 -1.68
CA PHE A 10 20.33 13.44 -1.25
C PHE A 10 19.17 14.44 -1.20
N LEU A 11 19.41 15.65 -0.68
CA LEU A 11 18.37 16.69 -0.60
C LEU A 11 17.93 17.14 -2.00
N GLU A 12 18.85 17.22 -2.96
CA GLU A 12 18.51 17.56 -4.34
C GLU A 12 17.66 16.47 -5.01
N ILE A 13 18.03 15.20 -4.84
CA ILE A 13 17.23 14.06 -5.34
C ILE A 13 15.86 14.05 -4.67
N LEU A 14 15.82 14.20 -3.34
CA LEU A 14 14.59 14.23 -2.56
C LEU A 14 13.69 15.37 -3.01
N MET A 15 14.21 16.59 -3.13
CA MET A 15 13.44 17.77 -3.56
C MET A 15 12.93 17.62 -4.99
N ARG A 16 13.70 16.96 -5.87
CA ARG A 16 13.27 16.69 -7.25
C ARG A 16 12.15 15.67 -7.31
N GLU A 17 12.22 14.59 -6.54
CA GLU A 17 11.13 13.61 -6.46
C GLU A 17 9.91 14.20 -5.76
N TRP A 18 10.11 14.93 -4.66
CA TRP A 18 9.03 15.59 -3.93
C TRP A 18 8.29 16.60 -4.82
N ALA A 19 9.01 17.45 -5.56
CA ALA A 19 8.40 18.40 -6.49
C ALA A 19 7.58 17.73 -7.60
N LYS A 20 7.98 16.54 -8.06
CA LYS A 20 7.16 15.76 -9.02
C LYS A 20 5.89 15.26 -8.35
N GLU A 21 6.02 14.62 -7.19
CA GLU A 21 4.89 14.03 -6.46
C GLU A 21 3.89 15.10 -5.99
N THR A 22 4.33 16.28 -5.56
CA THR A 22 3.43 17.39 -5.18
C THR A 22 2.51 17.81 -6.32
N VAL A 23 2.99 17.83 -7.57
CA VAL A 23 2.14 18.14 -8.74
C VAL A 23 1.14 17.01 -9.03
N HIS A 24 1.45 15.78 -8.63
CA HIS A 24 0.51 14.66 -8.69
C HIS A 24 -0.54 14.72 -7.58
N GLU A 25 -0.16 15.13 -6.38
CA GLU A 25 -1.07 15.32 -5.23
C GLU A 25 -2.06 16.46 -5.44
N LEU A 26 -1.69 17.52 -6.18
CA LEU A 26 -2.56 18.67 -6.43
C LEU A 26 -3.64 18.44 -7.52
N ASP A 27 -3.70 17.27 -8.16
CA ASP A 27 -4.73 16.95 -9.17
C ASP A 27 -5.59 15.76 -8.72
N PHE A 28 -6.70 16.08 -8.07
CA PHE A 28 -7.64 15.08 -7.52
C PHE A 28 -8.31 14.21 -8.58
N ARG A 29 -8.24 14.54 -9.88
CA ARG A 29 -8.71 13.64 -10.95
C ARG A 29 -7.84 12.40 -11.04
N LYS A 30 -6.54 12.52 -10.75
CA LYS A 30 -5.60 11.39 -10.72
C LYS A 30 -5.94 10.46 -9.56
N GLU A 31 -6.16 11.02 -8.38
CA GLU A 31 -6.58 10.25 -7.21
C GLU A 31 -7.93 9.56 -7.43
N ALA A 32 -8.92 10.27 -7.98
CA ALA A 32 -10.21 9.67 -8.34
C ALA A 32 -10.05 8.49 -9.32
N LYS A 33 -9.12 8.58 -10.28
CA LYS A 33 -8.80 7.48 -11.18
C LYS A 33 -8.13 6.32 -10.44
N ASN A 34 -7.17 6.61 -9.55
CA ASN A 34 -6.49 5.61 -8.75
C ASN A 34 -7.47 4.84 -7.85
N LEU A 35 -8.43 5.53 -7.20
CA LEU A 35 -9.51 4.92 -6.43
C LEU A 35 -10.34 3.93 -7.26
N LYS A 36 -10.67 4.26 -8.52
CA LYS A 36 -11.41 3.33 -9.40
C LYS A 36 -10.59 2.10 -9.73
N GLU A 37 -9.33 2.28 -10.11
CA GLU A 37 -8.44 1.17 -10.46
C GLU A 37 -8.24 0.24 -9.25
N ALA A 38 -8.03 0.79 -8.07
CA ALA A 38 -7.91 0.05 -6.82
C ALA A 38 -9.17 -0.76 -6.50
N ARG A 39 -10.36 -0.17 -6.67
CA ARG A 39 -11.63 -0.87 -6.50
C ARG A 39 -11.80 -2.03 -7.48
N ILE A 40 -11.43 -1.83 -8.74
CA ILE A 40 -11.49 -2.89 -9.76
C ILE A 40 -10.51 -4.01 -9.40
N ALA A 41 -9.29 -3.67 -8.99
CA ALA A 41 -8.29 -4.65 -8.55
C ALA A 41 -8.78 -5.47 -7.35
N LEU A 42 -9.38 -4.84 -6.35
CA LEU A 42 -10.00 -5.53 -5.21
C LEU A 42 -11.13 -6.48 -5.66
N GLN A 43 -12.00 -6.03 -6.56
CA GLN A 43 -13.07 -6.86 -7.09
C GLN A 43 -12.55 -8.08 -7.86
N GLN A 44 -11.44 -7.92 -8.60
CA GLN A 44 -10.79 -9.02 -9.32
C GLN A 44 -10.14 -10.03 -8.38
N LEU A 45 -9.45 -9.56 -7.34
CA LEU A 45 -8.84 -10.43 -6.33
C LEU A 45 -9.88 -11.28 -5.62
N PHE A 46 -10.97 -10.64 -5.21
CA PHE A 46 -11.93 -11.28 -4.32
C PHE A 46 -13.05 -12.00 -5.08
N GLN A 47 -13.21 -11.81 -6.40
CA GLN A 47 -14.21 -12.38 -7.32
C GLN A 47 -15.69 -12.16 -6.92
N THR A 48 -15.97 -12.02 -5.63
CA THR A 48 -17.24 -11.67 -5.01
C THR A 48 -17.00 -10.54 -4.00
N PRO A 49 -17.97 -9.64 -3.78
CA PRO A 49 -17.88 -8.56 -2.80
C PRO A 49 -17.86 -9.04 -1.33
N LYS A 50 -17.80 -10.35 -1.08
CA LYS A 50 -17.99 -11.00 0.23
C LYS A 50 -16.87 -11.98 0.60
N THR A 51 -15.73 -11.94 -0.09
CA THR A 51 -14.62 -12.85 0.24
C THR A 51 -13.96 -12.36 1.51
N LEU A 52 -14.26 -13.06 2.61
CA LEU A 52 -13.60 -12.87 3.89
C LEU A 52 -12.18 -13.43 3.78
N VAL A 53 -11.20 -12.58 4.06
CA VAL A 53 -9.83 -13.03 4.33
C VAL A 53 -9.73 -13.30 5.82
N TYR A 54 -8.89 -14.25 6.22
CA TYR A 54 -8.66 -14.55 7.62
C TYR A 54 -7.26 -14.09 8.00
N THR A 55 -7.14 -13.54 9.20
CA THR A 55 -5.82 -13.27 9.78
C THR A 55 -5.04 -14.57 9.96
N ASN A 56 -3.74 -14.53 9.71
CA ASN A 56 -2.85 -15.69 9.70
C ASN A 56 -1.87 -15.68 10.89
N ASN A 57 -1.56 -14.50 11.44
CA ASN A 57 -0.55 -14.34 12.51
C ASN A 57 -1.13 -13.95 13.88
N SER A 58 -2.46 -13.86 14.03
CA SER A 58 -3.11 -13.69 15.33
C SER A 58 -3.45 -15.03 15.97
N GLU A 59 -3.49 -15.08 17.30
CA GLU A 59 -3.86 -16.28 18.09
C GLU A 59 -5.21 -16.88 17.65
N GLU A 60 -6.12 -16.02 17.18
CA GLU A 60 -7.41 -16.38 16.62
C GLU A 60 -7.50 -15.96 15.15
N LYS A 61 -8.08 -16.80 14.28
CA LYS A 61 -8.35 -16.44 12.89
C LYS A 61 -9.58 -15.54 12.83
N VAL A 62 -9.35 -14.25 12.63
CA VAL A 62 -10.41 -13.24 12.57
C VAL A 62 -10.72 -12.95 11.10
N PRO A 63 -11.99 -13.01 10.68
CA PRO A 63 -12.36 -12.62 9.33
C PRO A 63 -12.19 -11.10 9.17
N PHE A 64 -11.68 -10.67 8.02
CA PHE A 64 -11.60 -9.26 7.67
C PHE A 64 -11.89 -9.03 6.18
N GLN A 65 -12.20 -7.80 5.86
CA GLN A 65 -12.40 -7.33 4.49
C GLN A 65 -11.70 -5.99 4.26
N VAL A 66 -11.42 -5.69 2.99
CA VAL A 66 -10.80 -4.43 2.58
C VAL A 66 -11.79 -3.64 1.73
N GLU A 67 -11.95 -2.37 2.04
CA GLU A 67 -12.82 -1.43 1.33
C GLU A 67 -12.02 -0.24 0.82
N VAL A 68 -12.35 0.24 -0.37
CA VAL A 68 -11.81 1.48 -0.96
C VAL A 68 -12.99 2.37 -1.35
N PRO A 69 -13.02 3.65 -0.98
CA PRO A 69 -14.14 4.54 -1.28
C PRO A 69 -14.46 4.64 -2.78
N LYS A 70 -15.75 4.74 -3.13
CA LYS A 70 -16.18 4.96 -4.51
C LYS A 70 -16.13 6.46 -4.84
N PRO A 71 -15.33 6.92 -5.81
CA PRO A 71 -15.36 8.31 -6.25
C PRO A 71 -16.68 8.64 -6.96
N LEU A 72 -17.18 9.86 -6.76
CA LEU A 72 -18.37 10.41 -7.42
C LEU A 72 -17.92 11.31 -8.58
N ASP A 73 -17.71 10.70 -9.75
CA ASP A 73 -17.09 11.32 -10.93
C ASP A 73 -17.64 12.70 -11.31
N ASN A 74 -18.96 12.87 -11.24
CA ASN A 74 -19.62 14.12 -11.62
C ASN A 74 -19.35 15.28 -10.65
N LEU A 75 -18.77 14.98 -9.48
CA LEU A 75 -18.45 15.94 -8.42
C LEU A 75 -16.94 16.08 -8.20
N CYS A 76 -16.11 15.28 -8.88
CA CYS A 76 -14.66 15.37 -8.79
C CYS A 76 -14.09 16.31 -9.86
N ASN A 77 -13.16 17.16 -9.48
CA ASN A 77 -12.35 17.97 -10.40
C ASN A 77 -10.88 17.96 -9.93
N ASP A 78 -10.05 18.86 -10.44
CA ASP A 78 -8.64 18.97 -10.05
C ASP A 78 -8.44 19.50 -8.62
N GLN A 79 -9.42 20.22 -8.07
CA GLN A 79 -9.34 20.87 -6.75
C GLN A 79 -10.20 20.21 -5.66
N VAL A 80 -11.13 19.35 -6.05
CA VAL A 80 -12.06 18.68 -5.13
C VAL A 80 -12.20 17.20 -5.50
N LEU A 81 -11.98 16.33 -4.53
CA LEU A 81 -12.32 14.92 -4.57
C LEU A 81 -13.59 14.66 -3.76
N VAL A 82 -14.59 14.01 -4.37
CA VAL A 82 -15.80 13.56 -3.68
C VAL A 82 -15.91 12.05 -3.79
N MET A 83 -16.11 11.37 -2.68
CA MET A 83 -16.20 9.91 -2.61
C MET A 83 -17.30 9.45 -1.66
N SER A 84 -17.66 8.16 -1.72
CA SER A 84 -18.60 7.56 -0.79
C SER A 84 -18.10 7.73 0.64
N PHE A 85 -19.00 8.12 1.54
CA PHE A 85 -18.69 8.16 2.95
C PHE A 85 -18.39 6.75 3.46
N CYS A 86 -17.27 6.59 4.16
CA CYS A 86 -16.87 5.33 4.77
C CYS A 86 -16.93 5.47 6.29
N GLU A 87 -17.77 4.65 6.92
CA GLU A 87 -17.84 4.55 8.37
C GLU A 87 -16.65 3.79 8.94
N GLY A 88 -16.17 4.20 10.11
CA GLY A 88 -15.08 3.58 10.84
C GLY A 88 -14.38 4.57 11.76
N VAL A 89 -13.42 4.08 12.53
CA VAL A 89 -12.48 4.90 13.31
C VAL A 89 -11.08 4.77 12.76
N ARG A 90 -10.25 5.78 12.94
CA ARG A 90 -8.84 5.67 12.52
C ARG A 90 -8.16 4.51 13.23
N ILE A 91 -7.24 3.86 12.54
CA ILE A 91 -6.51 2.69 13.07
C ILE A 91 -5.74 3.00 14.37
N ASP A 92 -5.43 4.27 14.64
CA ASP A 92 -4.72 4.73 15.83
C ASP A 92 -5.65 5.21 16.97
N GLN A 93 -6.97 5.15 16.80
CA GLN A 93 -7.95 5.40 17.88
C GLN A 93 -8.11 4.16 18.76
N LEU A 94 -7.10 3.91 19.59
CA LEU A 94 -6.99 2.69 20.40
C LEU A 94 -8.17 2.48 21.36
N ASP A 95 -8.73 3.56 21.93
CA ASP A 95 -9.83 3.47 22.89
C ASP A 95 -11.07 2.83 22.26
N GLN A 96 -11.46 3.28 21.06
CA GLN A 96 -12.61 2.72 20.36
C GLN A 96 -12.38 1.27 19.93
N LEU A 97 -11.16 0.94 19.48
CA LEU A 97 -10.81 -0.43 19.11
C LEU A 97 -10.88 -1.39 20.30
N ASN A 98 -10.49 -0.91 21.49
CA ASN A 98 -10.63 -1.66 22.73
C ASN A 98 -12.11 -1.84 23.12
N GLU A 99 -12.94 -0.81 23.01
CA GLU A 99 -14.40 -0.91 23.24
C GLU A 99 -15.07 -1.92 22.30
N TRP A 100 -14.58 -2.03 21.06
CA TRP A 100 -15.09 -3.01 20.10
C TRP A 100 -14.59 -4.43 20.33
N ASN A 101 -13.66 -4.63 21.27
CA ASN A 101 -12.93 -5.88 21.53
C ASN A 101 -12.21 -6.41 20.27
N LEU A 102 -11.68 -5.51 19.42
CA LEU A 102 -10.90 -5.93 18.26
C LEU A 102 -9.43 -6.13 18.64
N SER A 103 -8.87 -7.28 18.28
CA SER A 103 -7.45 -7.56 18.47
C SER A 103 -6.60 -6.65 17.59
N ARG A 104 -5.75 -5.84 18.22
CA ARG A 104 -4.77 -4.99 17.51
C ARG A 104 -3.83 -5.81 16.63
N ALA A 105 -3.41 -6.99 17.10
CA ALA A 105 -2.58 -7.89 16.32
C ALA A 105 -3.32 -8.39 15.07
N ALA A 106 -4.62 -8.70 15.19
CA ALA A 106 -5.44 -9.10 14.06
C ALA A 106 -5.59 -7.95 13.04
N ILE A 107 -5.83 -6.71 13.52
CA ILE A 107 -5.92 -5.54 12.64
C ILE A 107 -4.61 -5.31 11.87
N VAL A 108 -3.46 -5.32 12.56
CA VAL A 108 -2.16 -5.11 11.93
C VAL A 108 -1.86 -6.21 10.92
N ASP A 109 -2.15 -7.47 11.26
CA ASP A 109 -1.99 -8.59 10.33
C ASP A 109 -2.90 -8.45 9.10
N GLY A 110 -4.16 -8.04 9.30
CA GLY A 110 -5.09 -7.75 8.20
C GLY A 110 -4.60 -6.63 7.29
N VAL A 111 -4.03 -5.55 7.86
CA VAL A 111 -3.42 -4.45 7.08
C VAL A 111 -2.21 -4.96 6.30
N ALA A 112 -1.31 -5.70 6.93
CA ALA A 112 -0.14 -6.27 6.27
C ALA A 112 -0.54 -7.18 5.10
N GLN A 113 -1.52 -8.05 5.30
CA GLN A 113 -2.07 -8.91 4.26
C GLN A 113 -2.73 -8.10 3.13
N ALA A 114 -3.53 -7.08 3.45
CA ALA A 114 -4.16 -6.21 2.45
C ALA A 114 -3.13 -5.53 1.53
N PHE A 115 -2.08 -4.95 2.14
CA PHE A 115 -1.01 -4.29 1.39
C PHE A 115 -0.13 -5.27 0.62
N ALA A 116 0.13 -6.47 1.17
CA ALA A 116 0.79 -7.54 0.42
C ALA A 116 -0.02 -7.94 -0.82
N HIS A 117 -1.35 -8.07 -0.70
CA HIS A 117 -2.20 -8.34 -1.85
C HIS A 117 -2.11 -7.23 -2.90
N PHE A 118 -2.20 -5.96 -2.49
CA PHE A 118 -2.01 -4.85 -3.42
C PHE A 118 -0.67 -4.94 -4.16
N MET A 119 0.42 -5.15 -3.44
CA MET A 119 1.76 -5.16 -4.02
C MET A 119 2.04 -6.36 -4.94
N TYR A 120 1.70 -7.58 -4.48
CA TYR A 120 2.14 -8.82 -5.14
C TYR A 120 1.09 -9.41 -6.09
N THR A 121 -0.18 -9.10 -5.88
CA THR A 121 -1.28 -9.77 -6.61
C THR A 121 -2.07 -8.83 -7.52
N THR A 122 -1.94 -7.51 -7.35
CA THR A 122 -2.62 -6.54 -8.20
C THR A 122 -1.67 -5.74 -9.08
N THR A 123 -2.25 -4.93 -9.97
CA THR A 123 -1.51 -4.00 -10.84
C THR A 123 -1.32 -2.62 -10.21
N ILE A 124 -1.98 -2.31 -9.08
CA ILE A 124 -1.95 -1.01 -8.42
C ILE A 124 -1.81 -1.19 -6.91
N PHE A 125 -0.85 -0.50 -6.31
CA PHE A 125 -0.67 -0.52 -4.87
C PHE A 125 -0.62 0.87 -4.27
N ASN A 126 -1.11 0.98 -3.04
CA ASN A 126 -1.06 2.21 -2.27
C ASN A 126 0.38 2.44 -1.76
N GLY A 127 0.95 3.61 -2.06
CA GLY A 127 2.32 3.98 -1.68
C GLY A 127 2.42 4.75 -0.36
N ASP A 128 1.31 5.01 0.32
CA ASP A 128 1.27 5.74 1.59
C ASP A 128 0.32 5.09 2.61
N PRO A 129 0.76 4.02 3.29
CA PRO A 129 0.00 3.34 4.34
C PRO A 129 -0.06 4.14 5.66
N HIS A 130 -0.15 5.47 5.61
CA HIS A 130 -0.21 6.29 6.82
C HIS A 130 -1.47 5.98 7.64
N ALA A 131 -1.33 5.96 8.97
CA ALA A 131 -2.42 5.62 9.89
C ALA A 131 -3.65 6.54 9.73
N GLY A 132 -3.44 7.81 9.32
CA GLY A 132 -4.53 8.76 9.05
C GLY A 132 -5.42 8.36 7.86
N ASN A 133 -4.90 7.55 6.93
CA ASN A 133 -5.58 7.13 5.71
C ASN A 133 -6.28 5.77 5.86
N LEU A 134 -6.21 5.17 7.05
CA LEU A 134 -6.75 3.86 7.36
C LEU A 134 -7.86 3.97 8.40
N LEU A 135 -9.07 3.55 8.02
CA LEU A 135 -10.16 3.35 8.96
C LEU A 135 -10.35 1.87 9.26
N VAL A 136 -10.77 1.57 10.48
CA VAL A 136 -11.24 0.27 10.91
C VAL A 136 -12.71 0.40 11.28
N ARG A 137 -13.55 -0.51 10.77
CA ARG A 137 -14.95 -0.64 11.16
C ARG A 137 -15.19 -2.03 11.70
N LYS A 138 -15.89 -2.14 12.83
CA LYS A 138 -16.31 -3.45 13.35
C LYS A 138 -17.27 -4.13 12.39
N GLY A 139 -17.10 -5.44 12.20
CA GLY A 139 -17.90 -6.24 11.28
C GLY A 139 -17.43 -6.15 9.84
N THR A 140 -18.09 -6.96 9.02
CA THR A 140 -17.84 -7.16 7.59
C THR A 140 -19.16 -7.05 6.81
N ALA A 141 -19.09 -7.05 5.48
CA ALA A 141 -20.28 -7.08 4.62
C ALA A 141 -21.04 -8.42 4.69
N VAL A 142 -20.45 -9.43 5.32
CA VAL A 142 -21.04 -10.76 5.50
C VAL A 142 -21.64 -10.93 6.89
N SER A 143 -20.96 -10.43 7.93
CA SER A 143 -21.41 -10.46 9.33
C SER A 143 -21.11 -9.13 10.00
N SER A 144 -22.13 -8.48 10.56
CA SER A 144 -21.98 -7.22 11.31
C SER A 144 -21.36 -7.40 12.70
N GLU A 145 -21.32 -8.63 13.22
CA GLU A 145 -20.88 -8.92 14.59
C GLU A 145 -19.47 -9.51 14.65
N GLU A 146 -19.03 -10.16 13.56
CA GLU A 146 -17.73 -10.83 13.48
C GLU A 146 -16.77 -10.13 12.55
N GLY A 147 -15.51 -10.05 12.98
CA GLY A 147 -14.43 -9.51 12.16
C GLY A 147 -14.41 -7.99 12.08
N PHE A 148 -13.72 -7.49 11.06
CA PHE A 148 -13.55 -6.06 10.84
C PHE A 148 -13.33 -5.73 9.37
N THR A 149 -13.58 -4.46 9.03
CA THR A 149 -13.31 -3.89 7.72
C THR A 149 -12.16 -2.90 7.83
N ILE A 150 -11.16 -3.04 6.97
CA ILE A 150 -10.12 -2.04 6.76
C ILE A 150 -10.54 -1.17 5.57
N VAL A 151 -10.64 0.14 5.77
CA VAL A 151 -10.91 1.09 4.69
C VAL A 151 -9.62 1.84 4.37
N VAL A 152 -9.19 1.81 3.10
CA VAL A 152 -8.02 2.57 2.61
C VAL A 152 -8.52 3.78 1.83
N LEU A 153 -8.38 4.96 2.42
CA LEU A 153 -9.00 6.20 1.94
C LEU A 153 -8.21 6.87 0.83
N ASP A 154 -6.94 7.17 1.10
CA ASP A 154 -6.07 7.95 0.23
C ASP A 154 -5.47 7.05 -0.85
N TRP A 155 -5.58 7.47 -2.10
CA TRP A 155 -4.92 6.80 -3.23
C TRP A 155 -4.17 7.81 -4.12
N GLY A 156 -3.81 8.98 -3.58
CA GLY A 156 -3.02 10.00 -4.26
C GLY A 156 -1.66 9.45 -4.67
N LEU A 157 -0.99 8.76 -3.74
CA LEU A 157 0.33 8.14 -3.94
C LEU A 157 0.25 6.68 -4.41
N ALA A 158 -0.70 6.34 -5.29
CA ALA A 158 -0.78 5.00 -5.85
C ALA A 158 0.26 4.76 -6.96
N LYS A 159 0.91 3.59 -6.93
CA LYS A 159 1.95 3.20 -7.88
C LYS A 159 1.54 1.91 -8.61
N ARG A 160 2.12 1.69 -9.79
CA ARG A 160 1.90 0.49 -10.60
C ARG A 160 3.24 -0.21 -10.82
N LEU A 161 3.24 -1.52 -10.62
CA LEU A 161 4.37 -2.38 -11.00
C LEU A 161 3.97 -3.15 -12.24
N ASP A 162 4.87 -3.15 -13.24
CA ASP A 162 4.77 -4.11 -14.32
C ASP A 162 4.96 -5.54 -13.78
N GLU A 163 4.57 -6.53 -14.59
CA GLU A 163 4.61 -7.93 -14.17
C GLU A 163 6.03 -8.39 -13.81
N THR A 164 7.04 -7.96 -14.57
CA THR A 164 8.45 -8.29 -14.32
C THR A 164 8.91 -7.79 -12.97
N LYS A 165 8.69 -6.51 -12.65
CA LYS A 165 9.04 -5.94 -11.35
C LYS A 165 8.27 -6.59 -10.21
N ARG A 166 6.97 -6.87 -10.41
CA ARG A 166 6.14 -7.51 -9.39
C ARG A 166 6.65 -8.91 -9.07
N LEU A 167 7.00 -9.70 -10.09
CA LEU A 167 7.65 -11.01 -9.90
C LEU A 167 8.98 -10.88 -9.17
N ALA A 168 9.80 -9.90 -9.53
CA ALA A 168 11.07 -9.64 -8.86
C ALA A 168 10.88 -9.25 -7.37
N PHE A 169 9.82 -8.49 -7.03
CA PHE A 169 9.45 -8.23 -5.65
C PHE A 169 8.99 -9.50 -4.90
N CYS A 170 8.27 -10.40 -5.57
CA CYS A 170 7.94 -11.72 -4.99
C CYS A 170 9.19 -12.55 -4.74
N GLU A 171 10.14 -12.57 -5.68
CA GLU A 171 11.45 -13.23 -5.55
C GLU A 171 12.23 -12.66 -4.36
N LEU A 172 12.29 -11.32 -4.23
CA LEU A 172 12.93 -10.64 -3.11
C LEU A 172 12.33 -11.08 -1.77
N ALA A 173 11.01 -11.08 -1.65
CA ALA A 173 10.31 -11.48 -0.43
C ALA A 173 10.56 -12.96 -0.10
N TYR A 174 10.51 -13.84 -1.10
CA TYR A 174 10.80 -15.26 -0.95
C TYR A 174 12.24 -15.51 -0.51
N ALA A 175 13.21 -14.89 -1.19
CA ALA A 175 14.63 -14.97 -0.88
C ALA A 175 14.94 -14.51 0.54
N ALA A 176 14.33 -13.40 0.97
CA ALA A 176 14.47 -12.89 2.34
C ALA A 176 13.92 -13.87 3.38
N ALA A 177 12.79 -14.53 3.09
CA ALA A 177 12.17 -15.50 3.99
C ALA A 177 12.95 -16.82 4.08
N THR A 178 13.58 -17.26 2.98
CA THR A 178 14.37 -18.50 2.91
C THR A 178 15.86 -18.30 3.22
N PHE A 179 16.29 -17.04 3.44
CA PHE A 179 17.69 -16.65 3.57
C PHE A 179 18.54 -17.05 2.35
N ASP A 180 17.94 -17.06 1.16
CA ASP A 180 18.65 -17.30 -0.10
C ASP A 180 19.29 -15.99 -0.59
N TYR A 181 20.55 -15.77 -0.19
CA TYR A 181 21.29 -14.57 -0.56
C TYR A 181 21.59 -14.47 -2.07
N GLY A 182 21.63 -15.59 -2.79
CA GLY A 182 21.86 -15.60 -4.24
C GLY A 182 20.65 -15.02 -4.96
N LEU A 183 19.48 -15.60 -4.68
CA LEU A 183 18.21 -15.11 -5.22
C LEU A 183 17.91 -13.68 -4.78
N LEU A 184 18.32 -13.29 -3.56
CA LEU A 184 18.17 -11.92 -3.08
C LEU A 184 18.93 -10.93 -3.98
N LEU A 185 20.18 -11.25 -4.34
CA LEU A 185 20.98 -10.40 -5.24
C LEU A 185 20.39 -10.34 -6.65
N ASP A 186 19.98 -11.48 -7.20
CA ASP A 186 19.32 -11.54 -8.51
C ASP A 186 18.04 -10.69 -8.54
N SER A 187 17.23 -10.77 -7.47
CA SER A 187 16.00 -10.00 -7.35
C SER A 187 16.26 -8.48 -7.33
N TYR A 188 17.35 -8.00 -6.71
CA TYR A 188 17.71 -6.59 -6.76
C TYR A 188 18.02 -6.12 -8.18
N VAL A 189 18.74 -6.93 -8.96
CA VAL A 189 19.03 -6.65 -10.37
C VAL A 189 17.73 -6.61 -11.18
N HIS A 190 16.83 -7.57 -10.98
CA HIS A 190 15.54 -7.63 -11.67
C HIS A 190 14.60 -6.46 -11.32
N ILE A 191 14.64 -5.96 -10.08
CA ILE A 191 13.91 -4.74 -9.67
C ILE A 191 14.52 -3.48 -10.32
N GLY A 192 15.78 -3.55 -10.77
CA GLY A 192 16.54 -2.42 -11.31
C GLY A 192 17.30 -1.63 -10.24
N LEU A 193 17.52 -2.23 -9.07
CA LEU A 193 18.32 -1.64 -8.00
C LEU A 193 19.79 -1.96 -8.23
N GLN A 194 20.55 -0.97 -8.71
CA GLN A 194 21.99 -1.08 -8.87
C GLN A 194 22.69 -0.79 -7.54
N MET A 195 23.30 -1.82 -6.95
CA MET A 195 24.14 -1.66 -5.77
C MET A 195 25.46 -1.02 -6.19
N LYS A 196 25.80 0.15 -5.62
CA LYS A 196 27.02 0.93 -5.94
C LYS A 196 28.34 0.12 -5.88
N ARG A 197 28.35 -1.08 -5.29
CA ARG A 197 29.52 -1.94 -5.15
C ARG A 197 30.02 -2.58 -6.46
N GLU A 198 29.23 -2.59 -7.53
CA GLU A 198 29.70 -3.10 -8.83
C GLU A 198 30.81 -2.23 -9.45
N ASN A 199 30.96 -0.97 -9.02
CA ASN A 199 32.03 -0.11 -9.51
C ASN A 199 33.40 -0.37 -8.87
N ALA A 200 33.52 -1.18 -7.80
CA ALA A 200 34.85 -1.42 -7.20
C ALA A 200 35.78 -2.17 -8.17
N ALA A 201 35.25 -3.14 -8.93
CA ALA A 201 36.01 -3.90 -9.91
C ALA A 201 36.27 -3.09 -11.22
N MET A 202 35.32 -2.24 -11.63
CA MET A 202 35.50 -1.38 -12.80
C MET A 202 36.38 -0.14 -12.53
N SER A 203 36.53 0.28 -11.28
CA SER A 203 37.42 1.39 -10.88
C SER A 203 38.91 0.98 -10.75
N MET A 204 39.24 -0.29 -11.01
CA MET A 204 40.60 -0.84 -10.97
C MET A 204 41.13 -1.26 -12.36
N GLN A 205 40.55 -0.75 -13.46
CA GLN A 205 41.08 -0.88 -14.82
C GLN A 205 41.52 0.46 -15.39
#